data_AF-A0A1X7D2I0-F1
#
_entry.id   AF-A0A1X7D2I0-F1
#
_cell.length_a   1.000
_cell.length_b   1.000
_cell.length_c   1.000
_cell.angle_alpha   90.00
_cell.angle_beta   90.00
_cell.angle_gamma   90.00
#
_symmetry.space_group_name_H-M   'P 1'
#
loop_
_entity.id
_entity.type
_entity.pdbx_description
1 polymer ?
#
loop_
_entity_poly.entity_id
_entity_poly.type
_entity_poly.pdbx_seq_one_letter_code
_entity_poly.pdbx_strand_id
1 'polypeptide(L)'
;MSDFLDLLTFPFQIDFMQRAFIVTLMIALPMAILSCFLVLKGWSLMGDAVSHAVLPGVVIAYMLSIPLSVGAFAAGMICALATGFLKENSRIKEDTVLGIVFSGMFGLGLVLFVKVQSDVHLDHILFGDMLGILPYDLIETGLIALAATLFLVILRKDLLVHSFDEQHAKAIGLPVRLLHYGLLAVLSLTVVGALKAVGIILSVAMLVAPGAIAFLVTRRFTQMLLTAMAIAAGCSLLGIYVSFFLDSAPAPTIVLLMTALFVLAFVRTTIKARAAA
;
A
#
# COMPACT_ATOMS: atom_id res chain seq x y z
N MET A 1 36.06 -13.45 15.27
CA MET A 1 35.00 -14.08 14.43
C MET A 1 33.66 -14.07 15.15
N SER A 2 33.63 -14.12 16.49
CA SER A 2 32.46 -13.75 17.32
C SER A 2 32.01 -12.31 17.08
N ASP A 3 32.91 -11.32 17.18
CA ASP A 3 32.54 -9.90 17.12
C ASP A 3 31.90 -9.46 15.79
N PHE A 4 32.25 -10.13 14.68
CA PHE A 4 31.62 -9.86 13.37
C PHE A 4 30.23 -10.50 13.27
N LEU A 5 30.05 -11.70 13.82
CA LEU A 5 28.73 -12.34 13.89
C LEU A 5 27.82 -11.64 14.90
N ASP A 6 28.37 -11.10 15.98
CA ASP A 6 27.65 -10.28 16.95
C ASP A 6 27.23 -8.95 16.33
N LEU A 7 28.08 -8.30 15.54
CA LEU A 7 27.73 -7.09 14.78
C LEU A 7 26.63 -7.36 13.73
N LEU A 8 26.65 -8.51 13.05
CA LEU A 8 25.61 -8.89 12.08
C LEU A 8 24.28 -9.25 12.73
N THR A 9 24.29 -9.78 13.95
CA THR A 9 23.07 -10.19 14.67
C THR A 9 22.51 -9.11 15.59
N PHE A 10 23.30 -8.06 15.88
CA PHE A 10 22.90 -6.91 16.69
C PHE A 10 21.56 -6.28 16.28
N PRO A 11 21.26 -6.06 14.97
CA PRO A 11 19.98 -5.52 14.53
C PRO A 11 18.78 -6.39 14.91
N PHE A 12 18.98 -7.70 15.03
CA PHE A 12 17.94 -8.66 15.40
C PHE A 12 17.75 -8.79 16.90
N GLN A 13 18.64 -8.23 17.73
CA GLN A 13 18.54 -8.29 19.19
C GLN A 13 17.84 -7.07 19.79
N ILE A 14 17.66 -6.01 19.00
CA ILE A 14 16.99 -4.78 19.42
C ILE A 14 15.46 -4.96 19.27
N ASP A 15 14.73 -4.99 20.39
CA ASP A 15 13.27 -5.16 20.46
C ASP A 15 12.49 -4.29 19.46
N PHE A 16 12.92 -3.05 19.34
CA PHE A 16 12.35 -2.06 18.43
C PHE A 16 12.54 -2.42 16.94
N MET A 17 13.72 -2.91 16.57
CA MET A 17 13.98 -3.35 15.20
C MET A 17 13.22 -4.62 14.88
N GLN A 18 13.11 -5.56 15.83
CA GLN A 18 12.26 -6.74 15.68
C GLN A 18 10.81 -6.36 15.39
N ARG A 19 10.25 -5.39 16.13
CA ARG A 19 8.90 -4.88 15.87
C ARG A 19 8.78 -4.28 14.48
N ALA A 20 9.75 -3.47 14.06
CA ALA A 20 9.76 -2.89 12.71
C ALA A 20 9.80 -3.97 11.62
N PHE A 21 10.62 -5.02 11.78
CA PHE A 21 10.66 -6.16 10.86
C PHE A 21 9.31 -6.89 10.80
N ILE A 22 8.70 -7.19 11.95
CA ILE A 22 7.44 -7.91 12.04
C ILE A 22 6.32 -7.10 11.36
N VAL A 23 6.14 -5.84 11.75
CA VAL A 23 5.09 -4.97 11.20
C VAL A 23 5.23 -4.81 9.69
N THR A 24 6.45 -4.49 9.24
CA THR A 24 6.68 -4.25 7.81
C THR A 24 6.43 -5.52 7.01
N LEU A 25 6.80 -6.70 7.52
CA LEU A 25 6.52 -7.97 6.86
C LEU A 25 5.03 -8.31 6.83
N MET A 26 4.30 -8.01 7.92
CA MET A 26 2.85 -8.21 7.99
C MET A 26 2.13 -7.39 6.90
N ILE A 27 2.57 -6.15 6.66
CA ILE A 27 1.99 -5.29 5.63
C ILE A 27 2.52 -5.60 4.22
N ALA A 28 3.78 -6.04 4.11
CA ALA A 28 4.40 -6.37 2.83
C ALA A 28 3.57 -7.38 2.02
N LEU A 29 3.00 -8.38 2.69
CA LEU A 29 2.21 -9.44 2.07
C LEU A 29 0.92 -8.93 1.41
N PRO A 30 -0.04 -8.32 2.13
CA PRO A 30 -1.25 -7.80 1.51
C PRO A 30 -0.95 -6.71 0.48
N MET A 31 0.07 -5.86 0.72
CA MET A 31 0.48 -4.83 -0.25
C MET A 31 0.99 -5.43 -1.54
N ALA A 32 1.86 -6.43 -1.49
CA ALA A 32 2.40 -7.07 -2.69
C ALA A 32 1.32 -7.79 -3.49
N ILE A 33 0.40 -8.49 -2.81
CA ILE A 33 -0.72 -9.18 -3.47
C ILE A 33 -1.63 -8.15 -4.15
N LEU A 34 -2.02 -7.10 -3.42
CA LEU A 34 -2.87 -6.04 -3.93
C LEU A 34 -2.19 -5.28 -5.08
N SER A 35 -0.89 -5.02 -4.97
CA SER A 35 -0.06 -4.40 -6.01
C SER A 35 -0.20 -5.10 -7.35
N CYS A 36 -0.20 -6.44 -7.36
CA CYS A 36 -0.39 -7.20 -8.60
C CYS A 36 -1.74 -6.92 -9.26
N PHE A 37 -2.82 -6.86 -8.48
CA PHE A 37 -4.16 -6.55 -9.01
C PHE A 37 -4.25 -5.11 -9.51
N LEU A 38 -3.69 -4.15 -8.77
CA LEU A 38 -3.71 -2.74 -9.16
C LEU A 38 -2.93 -2.50 -10.44
N VAL A 39 -1.76 -3.12 -10.61
CA VAL A 39 -0.96 -3.01 -11.84
C VAL A 39 -1.72 -3.58 -13.03
N LEU A 40 -2.36 -4.74 -12.89
CA LEU A 40 -3.17 -5.33 -13.96
C LEU A 40 -4.37 -4.47 -14.35
N LYS A 41 -5.01 -3.82 -13.37
CA LYS A 41 -6.19 -2.98 -13.57
C LYS A 41 -5.85 -1.54 -14.00
N GLY A 42 -4.56 -1.17 -14.02
CA GLY A 42 -4.13 0.20 -14.29
C GLY A 42 -4.40 1.18 -13.15
N TRP A 43 -4.57 0.69 -11.92
CA TRP A 43 -4.92 1.46 -10.72
C TRP A 43 -3.70 1.84 -9.86
N SER A 44 -2.52 1.96 -10.46
CA SER A 44 -1.28 2.24 -9.71
C SER A 44 -1.34 3.57 -8.94
N LEU A 45 -2.04 4.58 -9.47
CA LEU A 45 -2.20 5.88 -8.81
C LEU A 45 -3.30 5.90 -7.75
N MET A 46 -4.18 4.89 -7.73
CA MET A 46 -5.37 4.89 -6.88
C MET A 46 -5.01 4.85 -5.39
N GLY A 47 -3.98 4.08 -5.01
CA GLY A 47 -3.56 4.03 -3.61
C GLY A 47 -2.85 5.29 -3.10
N ASP A 48 -2.17 6.02 -3.98
CA ASP A 48 -1.59 7.33 -3.65
C ASP A 48 -2.69 8.35 -3.34
N ALA A 49 -3.69 8.42 -4.23
CA ALA A 49 -4.85 9.26 -4.04
C ALA A 49 -5.65 8.91 -2.76
N VAL A 50 -5.86 7.62 -2.49
CA VAL A 50 -6.53 7.19 -1.24
C VAL A 50 -5.71 7.58 -0.02
N SER A 51 -4.37 7.46 -0.05
CA SER A 51 -3.50 7.81 1.08
C SER A 51 -3.63 9.28 1.47
N HIS A 52 -3.74 10.18 0.49
CA HIS A 52 -3.94 11.61 0.72
C HIS A 52 -5.40 11.97 1.05
N ALA A 53 -6.37 11.27 0.45
CA ALA A 53 -7.79 11.50 0.70
C ALA A 53 -8.27 11.05 2.09
N VAL A 54 -7.44 10.31 2.84
CA VAL A 54 -7.71 9.85 4.21
C VAL A 54 -7.69 11.01 5.23
N LEU A 55 -6.91 12.07 4.98
CA LEU A 55 -6.73 13.20 5.91
C LEU A 55 -8.04 13.81 6.46
N PRO A 56 -9.03 14.22 5.63
CA PRO A 56 -10.31 14.72 6.14
C PRO A 56 -11.02 13.73 7.06
N GLY A 57 -10.94 12.43 6.77
CA GLY A 57 -11.56 11.39 7.59
C GLY A 57 -10.93 11.27 8.96
N VAL A 58 -9.60 11.37 9.04
CA VAL A 58 -8.85 11.36 10.31
C VAL A 58 -9.23 12.56 11.16
N VAL A 59 -9.30 13.76 10.57
CA VAL A 59 -9.67 14.99 11.29
C VAL A 59 -11.10 14.92 11.82
N ILE A 60 -12.05 14.45 11.01
CA ILE A 60 -13.44 14.28 11.45
C ILE A 60 -13.55 13.23 12.55
N ALA A 61 -12.84 12.11 12.44
CA ALA A 61 -12.81 11.09 13.47
C ALA A 61 -12.25 11.62 14.80
N TYR A 62 -11.20 12.42 14.73
CA TYR A 62 -10.64 13.11 15.88
C TYR A 62 -11.67 14.02 16.56
N MET A 63 -12.36 14.87 15.79
CA MET A 63 -13.41 15.76 16.33
C MET A 63 -14.57 15.01 17.00
N LEU A 64 -14.92 13.83 16.49
CA LEU A 64 -15.98 12.99 17.01
C LEU A 64 -15.52 12.03 18.13
N SER A 65 -14.23 12.06 18.50
CA SER A 65 -13.62 11.13 19.47
C SER A 65 -13.85 9.64 19.13
N ILE A 66 -13.92 9.31 17.83
CA ILE A 66 -14.01 7.94 17.32
C ILE A 66 -12.64 7.45 16.86
N PRO A 67 -12.40 6.12 16.75
CA PRO A 67 -11.11 5.59 16.32
C PRO A 67 -10.68 6.15 14.96
N LEU A 68 -9.46 6.68 14.88
CA LEU A 68 -8.91 7.32 13.67
C LEU A 68 -8.93 6.38 12.46
N SER A 69 -8.74 5.08 12.68
CA SER A 69 -8.80 4.02 11.66
C SER A 69 -10.13 4.00 10.92
N VAL A 70 -11.23 4.23 11.64
CA VAL A 70 -12.59 4.21 11.08
C VAL A 70 -12.84 5.43 10.22
N GLY A 71 -12.43 6.61 10.69
CA GLY A 71 -12.51 7.84 9.88
C GLY A 71 -11.66 7.76 8.62
N ALA A 72 -10.44 7.26 8.76
CA ALA A 72 -9.53 7.04 7.65
C ALA A 72 -10.10 6.09 6.60
N PHE A 73 -10.62 4.94 7.04
CA PHE A 73 -11.26 3.96 6.17
C PHE A 73 -12.51 4.54 5.48
N ALA A 74 -13.37 5.25 6.22
CA ALA A 74 -14.56 5.87 5.67
C ALA A 74 -14.22 6.91 4.59
N ALA A 75 -13.22 7.78 4.83
CA ALA A 75 -12.78 8.75 3.83
C ALA A 75 -12.13 8.08 2.61
N GLY A 76 -11.29 7.06 2.81
CA GLY A 76 -10.71 6.30 1.71
C GLY A 76 -11.78 5.60 0.86
N MET A 77 -12.81 5.04 1.50
CA MET A 77 -13.98 4.47 0.82
C MET A 77 -14.76 5.52 0.05
N ILE A 78 -15.05 6.68 0.66
CA ILE A 78 -15.73 7.79 -0.03
C ILE A 78 -14.93 8.23 -1.26
N CYS A 79 -13.61 8.35 -1.15
CA CYS A 79 -12.74 8.70 -2.26
C CYS A 79 -12.83 7.67 -3.40
N ALA A 80 -12.68 6.39 -3.06
CA ALA A 80 -12.70 5.30 -4.02
C ALA A 80 -14.07 5.18 -4.72
N LEU A 81 -15.17 5.27 -3.96
CA LEU A 81 -16.53 5.24 -4.47
C LEU A 81 -16.85 6.46 -5.34
N ALA A 82 -16.47 7.66 -4.90
CA ALA A 82 -16.68 8.88 -5.67
C ALA A 82 -15.90 8.82 -6.99
N THR A 83 -14.66 8.33 -6.96
CA THR A 83 -13.84 8.15 -8.18
C THR A 83 -14.49 7.15 -9.14
N GLY A 84 -14.93 5.98 -8.64
CA GLY A 84 -15.60 4.97 -9.44
C GLY A 84 -16.91 5.49 -10.05
N PHE A 85 -17.75 6.14 -9.24
CA PHE A 85 -19.02 6.72 -9.70
C PHE A 85 -18.81 7.81 -10.76
N LEU A 86 -17.86 8.72 -10.54
CA LEU A 86 -17.61 9.82 -11.46
C LEU A 86 -16.98 9.31 -12.77
N LYS A 87 -16.17 8.25 -12.72
CA LYS A 87 -15.67 7.55 -13.91
C LYS A 87 -16.80 6.90 -14.71
N GLU A 88 -17.72 6.18 -14.07
CA GLU A 88 -18.82 5.51 -14.75
C GLU A 88 -19.84 6.49 -15.37
N ASN A 89 -20.01 7.66 -14.74
CA ASN A 89 -21.00 8.65 -15.16
C ASN A 89 -20.41 9.84 -15.94
N SER A 90 -19.13 9.81 -16.30
CA SER A 90 -18.46 10.89 -17.02
C SER A 90 -17.59 10.37 -18.18
N ARG A 91 -17.22 11.27 -19.09
CA ARG A 91 -16.30 10.99 -20.21
C ARG A 91 -14.84 11.27 -19.85
N ILE A 92 -14.59 11.67 -18.60
CA ILE A 92 -13.27 12.08 -18.11
C ILE A 92 -12.42 10.85 -17.81
N LYS A 93 -11.11 10.92 -18.11
CA LYS A 93 -10.16 9.85 -17.80
C LYS A 93 -10.08 9.61 -16.29
N GLU A 94 -9.88 8.35 -15.89
CA GLU A 94 -9.82 7.93 -14.48
C GLU A 94 -8.74 8.69 -13.70
N ASP A 95 -7.55 8.89 -14.26
CA ASP A 95 -6.48 9.66 -13.64
C ASP A 95 -6.88 11.11 -13.32
N THR A 96 -7.69 11.72 -14.19
CA THR A 96 -8.18 13.10 -14.00
C THR A 96 -9.29 13.15 -12.95
N VAL A 97 -10.20 12.17 -12.94
CA VAL A 97 -11.24 12.06 -11.90
C VAL A 97 -10.58 11.88 -10.53
N LEU A 98 -9.63 10.96 -10.44
CA LEU A 98 -8.86 10.70 -9.24
C LEU A 98 -8.19 12.00 -8.76
N GLY A 99 -7.54 12.72 -9.69
CA GLY A 99 -7.01 14.07 -9.55
C GLY A 99 -7.90 15.03 -8.77
N ILE A 100 -9.12 15.20 -9.27
CA ILE A 100 -10.10 16.15 -8.74
C ILE A 100 -10.63 15.71 -7.38
N VAL A 101 -10.99 14.43 -7.25
CA VAL A 101 -11.57 13.89 -6.01
C VAL A 101 -10.54 13.94 -4.87
N PHE A 102 -9.31 13.48 -5.11
CA PHE A 102 -8.27 13.50 -4.08
C PHE A 102 -7.94 14.95 -3.69
N SER A 103 -7.77 15.86 -4.66
CA SER A 103 -7.39 17.25 -4.38
C SER A 103 -8.47 17.97 -3.59
N GLY A 104 -9.75 17.74 -3.94
CA GLY A 104 -10.88 18.30 -3.22
C GLY A 104 -11.00 17.78 -1.79
N MET A 105 -10.84 16.46 -1.59
CA MET A 105 -10.86 15.85 -0.26
C MET A 105 -9.68 16.29 0.60
N PHE A 106 -8.48 16.33 0.04
CA PHE A 106 -7.29 16.79 0.73
C PHE A 106 -7.40 18.27 1.14
N GLY A 107 -7.86 19.13 0.23
CA GLY A 107 -8.15 20.54 0.53
C GLY A 107 -9.19 20.73 1.63
N LEU A 108 -10.28 19.96 1.60
CA LEU A 108 -11.28 19.93 2.67
C LEU A 108 -10.65 19.50 4.00
N GLY A 109 -9.84 18.45 3.97
CA GLY A 109 -9.13 17.96 5.14
C GLY A 109 -8.20 19.01 5.75
N LEU A 110 -7.45 19.75 4.93
CA LEU A 110 -6.60 20.84 5.37
C LEU A 110 -7.40 21.99 6.00
N VAL A 111 -8.55 22.37 5.42
CA VAL A 111 -9.41 23.41 6.01
C VAL A 111 -9.95 22.98 7.37
N LEU A 112 -10.38 21.72 7.51
CA LEU A 112 -10.80 21.18 8.80
C LEU A 112 -9.63 21.12 9.79
N PHE A 113 -8.47 20.67 9.33
CA PHE A 113 -7.26 20.55 10.13
C PHE A 113 -6.84 21.89 10.71
N VAL A 114 -6.70 22.94 9.89
CA VAL A 114 -6.34 24.30 10.33
C VAL A 114 -7.36 24.87 11.32
N LYS A 115 -8.65 24.58 11.13
CA LYS A 115 -9.71 25.05 12.04
C LYS A 115 -9.67 24.36 13.41
N VAL A 116 -9.21 23.11 13.47
CA VAL A 116 -9.07 22.32 14.71
C VAL A 116 -7.69 22.56 15.37
N GLN A 117 -6.66 22.89 14.58
CA GLN A 117 -5.26 23.02 14.99
C GLN A 117 -4.92 24.21 15.89
N SER A 118 -5.89 25.05 16.28
CA SER A 118 -5.61 26.09 17.29
C SER A 118 -5.09 25.52 18.63
N ASP A 119 -5.20 24.21 18.88
CA ASP A 119 -4.82 23.60 20.18
C ASP A 119 -4.06 22.23 20.18
N VAL A 120 -3.70 21.58 19.05
CA VAL A 120 -3.16 20.18 19.10
C VAL A 120 -2.08 19.84 18.04
N HIS A 121 -0.98 19.20 18.48
CA HIS A 121 0.09 18.65 17.64
C HIS A 121 -0.30 17.26 17.08
N LEU A 122 -0.64 17.19 15.79
CA LEU A 122 -1.06 15.95 15.09
C LEU A 122 0.02 15.41 14.12
N ASP A 123 1.20 16.02 14.10
CA ASP A 123 2.22 15.78 13.07
C ASP A 123 2.76 14.33 13.10
N HIS A 124 2.87 13.75 14.29
CA HIS A 124 3.43 12.41 14.50
C HIS A 124 2.55 11.29 13.90
N ILE A 125 1.25 11.55 13.72
CA ILE A 125 0.27 10.57 13.23
C ILE A 125 0.25 10.53 11.70
N LEU A 126 0.53 11.65 11.02
CA LEU A 126 0.49 11.74 9.56
C LEU A 126 1.74 11.15 8.89
N PHE A 127 2.90 11.21 9.56
CA PHE A 127 4.15 10.71 9.00
C PHE A 127 4.43 9.23 9.28
N GLY A 128 3.74 8.65 10.28
CA GLY A 128 3.94 7.27 10.71
C GLY A 128 5.28 7.09 11.44
N ASP A 129 5.28 6.23 12.45
CA ASP A 129 6.48 5.95 13.22
C ASP A 129 6.66 4.44 13.34
N MET A 130 7.36 3.83 12.37
CA MET A 130 7.72 2.38 12.38
C MET A 130 8.44 1.95 13.65
N LEU A 131 9.06 2.94 14.29
CA LEU A 131 10.00 2.83 15.36
C LEU A 131 9.24 2.99 16.71
N GLY A 132 8.22 3.84 16.78
CA GLY A 132 7.38 4.07 17.97
C GLY A 132 6.11 3.23 18.13
N ILE A 133 5.91 2.14 17.38
CA ILE A 133 4.61 1.42 17.34
C ILE A 133 4.22 0.83 18.71
N LEU A 134 3.07 1.26 19.23
CA LEU A 134 2.46 0.68 20.43
C LEU A 134 1.97 -0.75 20.17
N PRO A 135 1.97 -1.64 21.18
CA PRO A 135 1.49 -3.02 21.03
C PRO A 135 0.03 -3.11 20.54
N TYR A 136 -0.80 -2.12 20.87
CA TYR A 136 -2.19 -2.05 20.41
C TYR A 136 -2.28 -1.80 18.90
N ASP A 137 -1.50 -0.85 18.37
CA ASP A 137 -1.46 -0.54 16.93
C ASP A 137 -0.87 -1.69 16.10
N LEU A 138 0.05 -2.46 16.69
CA LEU A 138 0.59 -3.69 16.10
C LEU A 138 -0.53 -4.74 15.88
N ILE A 139 -1.39 -4.94 16.87
CA ILE A 139 -2.50 -5.91 16.77
C ILE A 139 -3.56 -5.43 15.77
N GLU A 140 -3.95 -4.14 15.81
CA GLU A 140 -4.89 -3.58 14.83
C GLU A 140 -4.36 -3.76 13.40
N THR A 141 -3.11 -3.33 13.15
CA THR A 141 -2.45 -3.47 11.85
C THR A 141 -2.37 -4.93 11.42
N GLY A 142 -2.05 -5.82 12.35
CA GLY A 142 -1.98 -7.25 12.09
C GLY A 142 -3.32 -7.86 11.69
N LEU A 143 -4.41 -7.48 12.37
CA LEU A 143 -5.77 -7.90 12.03
C LEU A 143 -6.20 -7.38 10.66
N ILE A 144 -5.90 -6.12 10.35
CA ILE A 144 -6.14 -5.51 9.03
C ILE A 144 -5.38 -6.26 7.94
N ALA A 145 -4.09 -6.50 8.15
CA ALA A 145 -3.24 -7.21 7.19
C ALA A 145 -3.71 -8.64 6.95
N LEU A 146 -4.10 -9.35 8.02
CA LEU A 146 -4.65 -10.70 7.94
C LEU A 146 -5.97 -10.72 7.18
N ALA A 147 -6.91 -9.84 7.52
CA ALA A 147 -8.21 -9.75 6.86
C ALA A 147 -8.07 -9.43 5.36
N ALA A 148 -7.21 -8.47 5.02
CA ALA A 148 -6.91 -8.11 3.64
C ALA A 148 -6.28 -9.28 2.86
N THR A 149 -5.28 -9.94 3.45
CA THR A 149 -4.62 -11.09 2.82
C THR A 149 -5.61 -12.23 2.60
N LEU A 150 -6.45 -12.53 3.61
CA LEU A 150 -7.44 -13.60 3.52
C LEU A 150 -8.47 -13.31 2.42
N PHE A 151 -8.98 -12.08 2.36
CA PHE A 151 -9.89 -11.65 1.29
C PHE A 151 -9.26 -11.84 -0.09
N LEU A 152 -8.03 -11.34 -0.30
CA LEU A 152 -7.34 -11.41 -1.58
C LEU A 152 -7.00 -12.84 -2.00
N VAL A 153 -6.62 -13.71 -1.04
CA VAL A 153 -6.26 -15.10 -1.33
C VAL A 153 -7.49 -15.96 -1.59
N ILE A 154 -8.58 -15.80 -0.83
CA ILE A 154 -9.82 -16.56 -1.03
C ILE A 154 -10.45 -16.18 -2.37
N LEU A 155 -10.63 -14.87 -2.62
CA LEU A 155 -11.29 -14.36 -3.82
C LEU A 155 -10.33 -14.21 -5.01
N ARG A 156 -9.11 -14.76 -4.93
CA ARG A 156 -8.06 -14.56 -5.94
C ARG A 156 -8.51 -14.90 -7.36
N LYS A 157 -9.30 -15.96 -7.53
CA LYS A 157 -9.75 -16.44 -8.84
C LYS A 157 -10.78 -15.48 -9.43
N ASP A 158 -11.75 -15.07 -8.62
CA ASP A 158 -12.84 -14.19 -9.04
C ASP A 158 -12.32 -12.77 -9.31
N LEU A 159 -11.42 -12.27 -8.45
CA LEU A 159 -10.74 -10.99 -8.65
C LEU A 159 -9.85 -11.00 -9.90
N LEU A 160 -9.19 -12.13 -10.20
CA LEU A 160 -8.38 -12.26 -11.40
C LEU A 160 -9.24 -12.17 -12.66
N VAL A 161 -10.35 -12.91 -12.71
CA VAL A 161 -11.27 -12.85 -13.86
C VAL A 161 -11.83 -11.44 -14.03
N HIS A 162 -12.26 -10.79 -12.93
CA HIS A 162 -12.71 -9.40 -12.95
C HIS A 162 -11.63 -8.42 -13.44
N SER A 163 -10.36 -8.65 -13.10
CA SER A 163 -9.26 -7.75 -13.48
C SER A 163 -8.83 -7.90 -14.94
N PHE A 164 -8.99 -9.09 -15.53
CA PHE A 164 -8.63 -9.35 -16.93
C PHE A 164 -9.77 -9.05 -17.90
N ASP A 165 -11.01 -9.46 -17.58
CA ASP A 165 -12.17 -9.26 -18.44
C ASP A 165 -13.46 -9.15 -17.62
N GLU A 166 -13.93 -7.92 -17.47
CA GLU A 166 -15.16 -7.59 -16.76
C GLU A 166 -16.42 -8.14 -17.47
N GLN A 167 -16.42 -8.18 -18.81
CA GLN A 167 -17.56 -8.69 -19.59
C GLN A 167 -17.67 -10.20 -19.45
N HIS A 168 -16.54 -10.90 -19.51
CA HIS A 168 -16.50 -12.34 -19.25
C HIS A 168 -16.92 -12.66 -17.82
N ALA A 169 -16.43 -11.92 -16.82
CA ALA A 169 -16.84 -12.09 -15.43
C ALA A 169 -18.36 -11.98 -15.26
N LYS A 170 -18.98 -10.99 -15.92
CA LYS A 170 -20.43 -10.79 -15.90
C LYS A 170 -21.17 -11.93 -16.62
N ALA A 171 -20.63 -12.44 -17.72
CA ALA A 171 -21.23 -13.53 -18.50
C ALA A 171 -21.26 -14.86 -17.73
N ILE A 172 -20.23 -15.15 -16.92
CA ILE A 172 -20.17 -16.36 -16.08
C ILE A 172 -20.93 -16.23 -14.76
N GLY A 173 -21.65 -15.12 -14.55
CA GLY A 173 -22.52 -14.90 -13.38
C GLY A 173 -21.80 -14.41 -12.12
N LEU A 174 -20.55 -13.94 -12.21
CA LEU A 174 -19.87 -13.37 -11.05
C LEU A 174 -20.50 -12.02 -10.67
N PRO A 175 -20.60 -11.70 -9.36
CA PRO A 175 -21.12 -10.43 -8.90
C PRO A 175 -20.06 -9.33 -9.04
N VAL A 176 -19.87 -8.84 -10.27
CA VAL A 176 -18.85 -7.86 -10.66
C VAL A 176 -18.81 -6.63 -9.74
N ARG A 177 -19.98 -6.08 -9.38
CA ARG A 177 -20.07 -4.92 -8.48
C ARG A 177 -19.51 -5.22 -7.07
N LEU A 178 -19.83 -6.38 -6.52
CA LEU A 178 -19.32 -6.80 -5.21
C LEU A 178 -17.80 -7.01 -5.23
N LEU A 179 -17.26 -7.58 -6.32
CA LEU A 179 -15.81 -7.75 -6.50
C LEU A 179 -15.10 -6.40 -6.65
N HIS A 180 -15.68 -5.47 -7.42
CA HIS A 180 -15.14 -4.13 -7.60
C HIS A 180 -15.09 -3.37 -6.26
N TYR A 181 -16.22 -3.26 -5.56
CA TYR A 181 -16.27 -2.54 -4.28
C TYR A 181 -15.50 -3.26 -3.18
N GLY A 182 -15.43 -4.59 -3.21
CA GLY A 182 -14.60 -5.37 -2.32
C GLY A 182 -13.11 -5.09 -2.51
N LEU A 183 -12.65 -4.97 -3.77
CA LEU A 183 -11.26 -4.59 -4.06
C LEU A 183 -10.96 -3.16 -3.58
N LEU A 184 -11.89 -2.22 -3.76
CA LEU A 184 -11.76 -0.86 -3.24
C LEU A 184 -11.74 -0.81 -1.71
N ALA A 185 -12.57 -1.63 -1.06
CA ALA A 185 -12.59 -1.75 0.40
C ALA A 185 -11.28 -2.31 0.94
N VAL A 186 -10.75 -3.39 0.34
CA VAL A 186 -9.46 -3.91 0.75
C VAL A 186 -8.33 -2.94 0.44
N LEU A 187 -8.37 -2.23 -0.69
CA LEU A 187 -7.42 -1.14 -0.98
C LEU A 187 -7.43 -0.08 0.11
N SER A 188 -8.61 0.45 0.46
CA SER A 188 -8.71 1.46 1.51
C SER A 188 -8.24 0.93 2.85
N LEU A 189 -8.65 -0.28 3.23
CA LEU A 189 -8.28 -0.89 4.51
C LEU A 189 -6.78 -1.12 4.62
N THR A 190 -6.17 -1.65 3.56
CA THR A 190 -4.73 -1.90 3.48
C THR A 190 -3.94 -0.61 3.55
N VAL A 191 -4.31 0.42 2.76
CA VAL A 191 -3.66 1.74 2.80
C VAL A 191 -3.70 2.31 4.22
N VAL A 192 -4.84 2.29 4.90
CA VAL A 192 -4.95 2.80 6.29
C VAL A 192 -4.04 2.03 7.25
N GLY A 193 -3.99 0.70 7.16
CA GLY A 193 -3.07 -0.11 7.97
C GLY A 193 -1.60 0.21 7.67
N ALA A 194 -1.26 0.42 6.41
CA ALA A 194 0.09 0.79 5.97
C ALA A 194 0.51 2.16 6.48
N LEU A 195 -0.39 3.14 6.39
CA LEU A 195 -0.14 4.52 6.79
C LEU A 195 0.22 4.62 8.27
N LYS A 196 -0.54 3.95 9.13
CA LYS A 196 -0.27 3.92 10.57
C LYS A 196 1.09 3.32 10.90
N ALA A 197 1.43 2.24 10.23
CA ALA A 197 2.58 1.43 10.58
C ALA A 197 3.88 1.92 9.93
N VAL A 198 3.81 2.35 8.67
CA VAL A 198 4.97 2.50 7.80
C VAL A 198 5.05 3.91 7.18
N GLY A 199 3.94 4.65 7.21
CA GLY A 199 3.85 6.01 6.67
C GLY A 199 3.53 6.06 5.16
N ILE A 200 3.20 7.27 4.69
CA ILE A 200 2.65 7.53 3.34
C ILE A 200 3.63 7.14 2.22
N ILE A 201 4.90 7.50 2.33
CA ILE A 201 5.85 7.31 1.23
C ILE A 201 6.07 5.83 0.94
N LEU A 202 6.32 5.04 1.99
CA LEU A 202 6.58 3.63 1.82
C LEU A 202 5.28 2.84 1.54
N SER A 203 4.13 3.24 2.06
CA SER A 203 2.85 2.58 1.72
C SER A 203 2.58 2.63 0.21
N VAL A 204 2.74 3.80 -0.41
CA VAL A 204 2.52 3.98 -1.85
C VAL A 204 3.56 3.20 -2.66
N ALA A 205 4.84 3.24 -2.24
CA ALA A 205 5.89 2.49 -2.92
C ALA A 205 5.65 0.97 -2.87
N MET A 206 5.27 0.41 -1.71
CA MET A 206 4.96 -1.02 -1.58
C MET A 206 3.71 -1.43 -2.35
N LEU A 207 2.80 -0.50 -2.60
CA LEU A 207 1.58 -0.78 -3.35
C LEU A 207 1.82 -0.79 -4.87
N VAL A 208 2.87 -0.15 -5.38
CA VAL A 208 3.13 -0.03 -6.82
C VAL A 208 4.36 -0.82 -7.27
N ALA A 209 5.49 -0.64 -6.57
CA ALA A 209 6.78 -1.16 -7.03
C ALA A 209 6.86 -2.69 -7.13
N PRO A 210 6.50 -3.50 -6.11
CA PRO A 210 6.67 -4.95 -6.19
C PRO A 210 5.83 -5.59 -7.30
N GLY A 211 4.58 -5.13 -7.50
CA GLY A 211 3.74 -5.57 -8.60
C GLY A 211 4.29 -5.18 -9.96
N ALA A 212 4.81 -3.95 -10.12
CA ALA A 212 5.40 -3.49 -11.37
C ALA A 212 6.69 -4.26 -11.72
N ILE A 213 7.56 -4.53 -10.74
CA ILE A 213 8.77 -5.34 -10.92
C ILE A 213 8.38 -6.77 -11.31
N ALA A 214 7.42 -7.36 -10.60
CA ALA A 214 6.94 -8.71 -10.88
C ALA A 214 6.31 -8.84 -12.28
N PHE A 215 5.56 -7.82 -12.70
CA PHE A 215 4.95 -7.74 -14.03
C PHE A 215 5.99 -7.74 -15.15
N LEU A 216 7.11 -7.02 -14.97
CA LEU A 216 8.20 -6.99 -15.96
C LEU A 216 8.92 -8.34 -16.10
N VAL A 217 9.07 -9.08 -15.00
CA VAL A 217 9.93 -10.28 -14.96
C VAL A 217 9.15 -11.58 -15.21
N THR A 218 7.83 -11.60 -14.97
CA THR A 218 7.02 -12.82 -15.03
C THR A 218 5.94 -12.76 -16.11
N ARG A 219 5.46 -13.93 -16.56
CA ARG A 219 4.38 -14.04 -17.57
C ARG A 219 3.11 -14.71 -17.06
N ARG A 220 3.14 -15.30 -15.86
CA ARG A 220 2.02 -16.01 -15.25
C ARG A 220 1.63 -15.32 -13.95
N PHE A 221 0.34 -15.10 -13.73
CA PHE A 221 -0.17 -14.39 -12.55
C PHE A 221 0.27 -15.01 -11.22
N THR A 222 0.26 -16.35 -11.12
CA THR A 222 0.73 -17.03 -9.89
C THR A 222 2.21 -16.78 -9.62
N GLN A 223 3.04 -16.74 -10.67
CA GLN A 223 4.46 -16.40 -10.53
C GLN A 223 4.63 -14.93 -10.16
N MET A 224 3.83 -14.05 -10.75
CA MET A 224 3.80 -12.62 -10.44
C MET A 224 3.49 -12.35 -8.96
N LEU A 225 2.51 -13.04 -8.40
CA LEU A 225 2.18 -12.93 -6.96
C LEU A 225 3.35 -13.36 -6.07
N LEU A 226 3.94 -14.53 -6.36
CA LEU A 226 5.06 -15.05 -5.57
C LEU A 226 6.29 -14.14 -5.67
N THR A 227 6.62 -13.63 -6.86
CA THR A 227 7.75 -12.73 -7.03
C THR A 227 7.50 -11.36 -6.39
N ALA A 228 6.29 -10.79 -6.50
CA ALA A 228 5.95 -9.54 -5.84
C ALA A 228 6.08 -9.66 -4.31
N MET A 229 5.56 -10.74 -3.72
CA MET A 229 5.69 -11.00 -2.27
C MET A 229 7.15 -11.18 -1.87
N ALA A 230 7.95 -11.92 -2.65
CA ALA A 230 9.36 -12.12 -2.38
C ALA A 230 10.17 -10.81 -2.46
N ILE A 231 9.86 -9.95 -3.44
CA ILE A 231 10.50 -8.63 -3.60
C ILE A 231 10.10 -7.72 -2.46
N ALA A 232 8.80 -7.65 -2.11
CA ALA A 232 8.33 -6.81 -1.02
C ALA A 232 8.96 -7.22 0.32
N ALA A 233 8.89 -8.50 0.68
CA ALA A 233 9.51 -9.02 1.89
C ALA A 233 11.03 -8.85 1.89
N GLY A 234 11.70 -9.18 0.78
CA GLY A 234 13.15 -9.08 0.64
C GLY A 234 13.64 -7.64 0.76
N CYS A 235 13.01 -6.68 0.08
CA CYS A 235 13.36 -5.27 0.17
C CYS A 235 13.07 -4.69 1.55
N SER A 236 11.98 -5.10 2.21
CA SER A 236 11.67 -4.65 3.56
C SER A 236 12.72 -5.13 4.56
N LEU A 237 13.07 -6.42 4.53
CA LEU A 237 14.09 -6.98 5.42
C LEU A 237 15.47 -6.36 5.15
N LEU A 238 15.89 -6.31 3.89
CA LEU A 238 17.18 -5.73 3.53
C LEU A 238 17.23 -4.22 3.79
N GLY A 239 16.13 -3.50 3.56
CA GLY A 239 16.06 -2.05 3.77
C GLY A 239 16.16 -1.67 5.23
N ILE A 240 15.45 -2.35 6.13
CA ILE A 240 15.57 -2.13 7.58
C ILE A 240 16.99 -2.49 8.06
N TYR A 241 17.54 -3.61 7.59
CA TYR A 241 18.89 -4.03 7.95
C TYR A 241 19.95 -3.01 7.50
N VAL A 242 19.91 -2.58 6.24
CA VAL A 242 20.86 -1.61 5.66
C VAL A 242 20.67 -0.21 6.27
N SER A 243 19.44 0.19 6.58
CA SER A 243 19.10 1.44 7.26
C SER A 243 19.85 1.61 8.58
N PHE A 244 20.00 0.52 9.35
CA PHE A 244 20.74 0.53 10.61
C PHE A 244 22.24 0.86 10.42
N PHE A 245 22.89 0.26 9.41
CA PHE A 245 24.32 0.52 9.15
C PHE A 245 24.58 1.86 8.47
N LEU A 246 23.60 2.39 7.73
CA LEU A 246 23.70 3.68 7.05
C LEU A 246 23.26 4.87 7.91
N ASP A 247 22.80 4.63 9.14
CA ASP A 247 22.18 5.64 10.01
C ASP A 247 21.09 6.45 9.27
N SER A 248 20.31 5.76 8.45
CA SER A 248 19.30 6.34 7.57
C SER A 248 17.90 5.84 7.95
N ALA A 249 16.85 6.56 7.57
CA ALA A 249 15.48 6.17 7.89
C ALA A 249 15.05 4.87 7.13
N PRO A 250 14.34 3.93 7.79
CA PRO A 250 13.94 2.66 7.17
C PRO A 250 13.01 2.81 5.96
N ALA A 251 12.03 3.72 6.00
CA ALA A 251 11.10 3.95 4.90
C ALA A 251 11.81 4.30 3.57
N PRO A 252 12.58 5.40 3.47
CA PRO A 252 13.20 5.81 2.21
C PRO A 252 14.24 4.80 1.70
N THR A 253 14.96 4.11 2.60
CA THR A 253 15.94 3.08 2.18
C THR A 253 15.25 1.90 1.50
N ILE A 254 14.11 1.43 2.00
CA ILE A 254 13.30 0.40 1.33
C ILE A 254 12.83 0.89 -0.04
N VAL A 255 12.33 2.12 -0.14
CA VAL A 255 11.87 2.70 -1.42
C VAL A 255 13.00 2.78 -2.44
N LEU A 256 14.19 3.22 -2.04
CA LEU A 256 15.36 3.28 -2.90
C LEU A 256 15.79 1.89 -3.38
N LEU A 257 15.76 0.87 -2.51
CA LEU A 257 16.04 -0.52 -2.89
C LEU A 257 15.02 -1.04 -3.91
N MET A 258 13.72 -0.81 -3.67
CA MET A 258 12.67 -1.19 -4.63
C MET A 258 12.85 -0.49 -5.97
N THR A 259 13.18 0.80 -5.95
CA THR A 259 13.43 1.60 -7.16
C THR A 259 14.64 1.08 -7.93
N ALA A 260 15.75 0.76 -7.23
CA ALA A 260 16.93 0.16 -7.85
C ALA A 260 16.60 -1.20 -8.50
N LEU A 261 15.85 -2.07 -7.81
CA LEU A 261 15.40 -3.34 -8.38
C LEU A 261 14.50 -3.16 -9.60
N PHE A 262 13.61 -2.17 -9.58
CA PHE A 262 12.78 -1.83 -10.74
C PHE A 262 13.62 -1.40 -11.94
N VAL A 263 14.59 -0.50 -11.74
CA VAL A 263 15.49 -0.08 -12.82
C VAL A 263 16.28 -1.28 -13.38
N LEU A 264 16.80 -2.14 -12.51
CA LEU A 264 17.52 -3.36 -12.93
C LEU A 264 16.62 -4.31 -13.73
N ALA A 265 15.38 -4.54 -13.26
CA ALA A 265 14.41 -5.36 -13.98
C ALA A 265 14.07 -4.76 -15.35
N PHE A 266 13.82 -3.45 -15.40
CA PHE A 266 13.52 -2.73 -16.63
C PHE A 266 14.68 -2.81 -17.65
N VAL A 267 15.91 -2.52 -17.23
CA VAL A 267 17.10 -2.63 -18.09
C VAL A 267 17.29 -4.06 -18.60
N ARG A 268 17.13 -5.07 -17.74
CA ARG A 268 17.25 -6.48 -18.16
C ARG A 268 16.18 -6.87 -19.18
N THR A 269 14.94 -6.43 -19.00
CA THR A 269 13.85 -6.73 -19.94
C THR A 269 14.02 -6.04 -21.29
N THR A 270 14.47 -4.79 -21.29
CA THR A 270 14.73 -4.02 -22.52
C THR A 270 15.91 -4.57 -23.32
N ILE A 271 16.99 -5.00 -22.66
CA ILE A 271 18.12 -5.66 -23.33
C ILE A 271 17.68 -6.98 -23.97
N LYS A 272 16.91 -7.81 -23.25
CA LYS A 272 16.39 -9.07 -23.80
C LYS A 272 15.44 -8.86 -24.98
N ALA A 273 14.60 -7.84 -24.92
CA ALA A 273 13.70 -7.49 -26.01
C ALA A 273 14.47 -7.06 -27.27
N ARG A 274 15.54 -6.26 -27.11
CA ARG A 274 16.42 -5.87 -28.21
C ARG A 274 17.21 -7.04 -28.79
N ALA A 275 17.65 -7.98 -27.96
CA ALA A 275 18.38 -9.16 -28.43
C ALA A 275 17.50 -10.19 -29.16
N ALA A 276 16.18 -10.08 -29.04
CA ALA A 276 15.20 -10.96 -29.69
C ALA A 276 14.57 -10.34 -30.96
N ALA A 277 14.86 -9.07 -31.24
CA ALA A 277 14.42 -8.33 -32.43
C ALA A 277 15.52 -8.33 -33.50
#